data_AF-A0A954T1R6-F1
#
_entry.id   AF-A0A954T1R6-F1
#
_cell.length_a   1.000
_cell.length_b   1.000
_cell.length_c   1.000
_cell.angle_alpha   90.00
_cell.angle_beta   90.00
_cell.angle_gamma   90.00
#
_symmetry.space_group_name_H-M   'P 1'
#
loop_
_entity.id
_entity.type
_entity.pdbx_description
1 polymer ?
#
loop_
_entity_poly.entity_id
_entity_poly.type
_entity_poly.pdbx_seq_one_letter_code
_entity_poly.pdbx_strand_id
1 'polypeptide(L)'
;GRFSPHDLNVGDMIHQRPLNTLSILSYLKVAEHVTGDPKYTEAYRSLINDHGYKASILISKTQAGPGTGNQSDDEMAFMNYYTVLSYETDPELRRLFTISMYRYWINERPELNPLFNFIFASRFEGFGRSRTHVPQEVLEESVDTLKRYPLDRIRYAFDHTHRTDVVLKPNSLLPWRHSRGHRFNGNVIPIDERSVEHWNHDPWNLKEGGSGHSLTDGAAFLLPYYMGLYHGFMVEQDQ
;
A
#
# COMPACT_ATOMS: atom_id res chain seq x y z
N GLY A 1 -8.55 15.34 -5.75
CA GLY A 1 -7.69 15.88 -4.68
C GLY A 1 -7.23 17.28 -5.02
N ARG A 2 -6.58 17.97 -4.08
CA ARG A 2 -5.88 19.24 -4.32
C ARG A 2 -4.40 18.94 -4.55
N PHE A 3 -3.89 19.26 -5.74
CA PHE A 3 -2.54 18.88 -6.19
C PHE A 3 -1.70 20.09 -6.60
N SER A 4 -2.18 21.32 -6.41
CA SER A 4 -1.45 22.49 -6.87
C SER A 4 -0.18 22.69 -6.01
N PRO A 5 0.91 23.24 -6.59
CA PRO A 5 2.08 23.62 -5.81
C PRO A 5 1.75 24.55 -4.65
N HIS A 6 0.78 25.45 -4.82
CA HIS A 6 0.32 26.33 -3.75
C HIS A 6 -0.25 25.52 -2.57
N ASP A 7 -1.23 24.66 -2.83
CA ASP A 7 -1.90 23.87 -1.77
C ASP A 7 -0.90 22.98 -1.01
N LEU A 8 0.03 22.35 -1.73
CA LEU A 8 0.96 21.37 -1.15
C LEU A 8 2.20 21.99 -0.52
N ASN A 9 2.68 23.16 -1.00
CA ASN A 9 3.91 23.77 -0.50
C ASN A 9 3.67 24.86 0.55
N VAL A 10 2.57 25.60 0.44
CA VAL A 10 2.28 26.76 1.32
C VAL A 10 0.87 26.76 1.91
N GLY A 11 -0.05 25.96 1.34
CA GLY A 11 -1.45 25.90 1.74
C GLY A 11 -1.75 24.99 2.93
N ASP A 12 -3.03 24.69 3.12
CA ASP A 12 -3.55 23.84 4.20
C ASP A 12 -3.29 22.34 3.99
N MET A 13 -2.84 21.95 2.79
CA MET A 13 -2.63 20.55 2.39
C MET A 13 -1.18 20.07 2.57
N ILE A 14 -0.32 20.82 3.27
CA ILE A 14 1.09 20.45 3.51
C ILE A 14 1.22 19.04 4.13
N HIS A 15 0.30 18.67 5.03
CA HIS A 15 0.29 17.35 5.66
C HIS A 15 0.02 16.20 4.68
N GLN A 16 -0.67 16.46 3.57
CA GLN A 16 -0.91 15.48 2.49
C GLN A 16 0.08 15.59 1.34
N ARG A 17 1.03 16.53 1.39
CA ARG A 17 2.04 16.73 0.34
C ARG A 17 2.71 15.44 -0.12
N PRO A 18 3.20 14.55 0.77
CA PRO A 18 3.87 13.31 0.36
C PRO A 18 3.02 12.48 -0.62
N LEU A 19 1.79 12.17 -0.22
CA LEU A 19 0.90 11.28 -0.94
C LEU A 19 0.30 11.94 -2.18
N ASN A 20 -0.07 13.21 -2.08
CA ASN A 20 -0.62 13.96 -3.19
C ASN A 20 0.44 14.23 -4.26
N THR A 21 1.71 14.44 -3.88
CA THR A 21 2.84 14.48 -4.82
C THR A 21 2.99 13.14 -5.54
N LEU A 22 3.05 12.02 -4.82
CA LEU A 22 3.13 10.69 -5.45
C LEU A 22 1.96 10.44 -6.41
N SER A 23 0.75 10.84 -6.01
CA SER A 23 -0.48 10.69 -6.80
C SER A 23 -0.44 11.49 -8.09
N ILE A 24 -0.19 12.80 -8.04
CA ILE A 24 -0.23 13.63 -9.26
C ILE A 24 0.90 13.27 -10.23
N LEU A 25 2.08 12.92 -9.72
CA LEU A 25 3.19 12.45 -10.54
C LEU A 25 2.83 11.12 -11.24
N SER A 26 2.22 10.18 -10.51
CA SER A 26 1.69 8.93 -11.07
C SER A 26 0.64 9.19 -12.16
N TYR A 27 -0.35 10.07 -11.90
CA TYR A 27 -1.42 10.38 -12.86
C TYR A 27 -0.90 11.00 -14.15
N LEU A 28 0.07 11.92 -14.06
CA LEU A 28 0.70 12.53 -15.23
C LEU A 28 1.48 11.50 -16.07
N LYS A 29 2.16 10.55 -15.43
CA LYS A 29 2.85 9.44 -16.13
C LYS A 29 1.89 8.49 -16.84
N VAL A 30 0.73 8.20 -16.25
CA VAL A 30 -0.34 7.43 -16.94
C VAL A 30 -0.86 8.21 -18.12
N ALA A 31 -1.21 9.49 -17.93
CA ALA A 31 -1.77 10.32 -18.98
C ALA A 31 -0.79 10.44 -20.16
N GLU A 32 0.50 10.65 -19.89
CA GLU A 32 1.57 10.60 -20.90
C GLU A 32 1.58 9.25 -21.63
N HIS A 33 1.61 8.13 -20.91
CA HIS A 33 1.66 6.80 -21.52
C HIS A 33 0.45 6.48 -22.41
N VAL A 34 -0.76 6.83 -21.95
CA VAL A 34 -2.02 6.51 -22.64
C VAL A 34 -2.26 7.42 -23.83
N THR A 35 -1.92 8.71 -23.72
CA THR A 35 -2.28 9.71 -24.75
C THR A 35 -1.13 10.10 -25.66
N GLY A 36 0.12 10.01 -25.20
CA GLY A 36 1.29 10.55 -25.89
C GLY A 36 1.34 12.08 -25.96
N ASP A 37 0.43 12.80 -25.30
CA ASP A 37 0.37 14.26 -25.36
C ASP A 37 1.49 14.90 -24.51
N PRO A 38 2.40 15.70 -25.12
CA PRO A 38 3.57 16.25 -24.44
C PRO A 38 3.23 17.19 -23.29
N LYS A 39 2.01 17.76 -23.22
CA LYS A 39 1.60 18.64 -22.11
C LYS A 39 1.70 17.94 -20.75
N TYR A 40 1.49 16.62 -20.69
CA TYR A 40 1.59 15.86 -19.45
C TYR A 40 3.04 15.70 -19.01
N THR A 41 3.96 15.45 -19.94
CA THR A 41 5.40 15.42 -19.69
C THR A 41 5.92 16.78 -19.25
N GLU A 42 5.46 17.86 -19.87
CA GLU A 42 5.81 19.24 -19.50
C GLU A 42 5.34 19.58 -18.08
N ALA A 43 4.08 19.27 -17.75
CA ALA A 43 3.54 19.46 -16.40
C ALA A 43 4.32 18.61 -15.37
N TYR A 44 4.62 17.35 -15.68
CA TYR A 44 5.39 16.46 -14.82
C TYR A 44 6.77 17.04 -14.50
N ARG A 45 7.49 17.49 -15.53
CA ARG A 45 8.82 18.09 -15.39
C ARG A 45 8.78 19.40 -14.61
N SER A 46 7.77 20.25 -14.85
CA SER A 46 7.65 21.52 -14.12
C SER A 46 7.40 21.29 -12.63
N LEU A 47 6.55 20.34 -12.24
CA LEU A 47 6.35 19.98 -10.83
C LEU A 47 7.65 19.52 -10.16
N ILE A 48 8.44 18.71 -10.86
CA ILE A 48 9.70 18.16 -10.34
C ILE A 48 10.79 19.23 -10.21
N ASN A 49 10.98 20.03 -11.26
CA ASN A 49 12.11 20.96 -11.37
C ASN A 49 11.83 22.31 -10.68
N ASP A 50 10.60 22.81 -10.78
CA ASP A 50 10.28 24.20 -10.42
C ASP A 50 9.51 24.29 -9.09
N HIS A 51 8.82 23.22 -8.69
CA HIS A 51 7.92 23.23 -7.54
C HIS A 51 8.36 22.33 -6.38
N GLY A 52 9.57 21.75 -6.47
CA GLY A 52 10.19 20.99 -5.39
C GLY A 52 9.59 19.61 -5.15
N TYR A 53 8.90 19.03 -6.14
CA TYR A 53 8.27 17.72 -5.97
C TYR A 53 9.32 16.60 -5.93
N LYS A 54 10.48 16.80 -6.57
CA LYS A 54 11.61 15.86 -6.52
C LYS A 54 12.02 15.49 -5.09
N ALA A 55 12.09 16.49 -4.20
CA ALA A 55 12.44 16.27 -2.80
C ALA A 55 11.33 15.53 -2.03
N SER A 56 10.08 15.75 -2.41
CA SER A 56 8.91 15.13 -1.77
C SER A 56 8.72 13.66 -2.12
N ILE A 57 9.28 13.19 -3.24
CA ILE A 57 9.19 11.77 -3.67
C ILE A 57 9.65 10.80 -2.57
N LEU A 58 10.67 11.16 -1.78
CA LEU A 58 11.28 10.29 -0.76
C LEU A 58 10.37 9.95 0.42
N ILE A 59 9.19 10.56 0.50
CA ILE A 59 8.19 10.31 1.53
C ILE A 59 6.88 9.99 0.80
N SER A 60 6.33 8.79 0.98
CA SER A 60 4.99 8.43 0.48
C SER A 60 3.89 9.07 1.30
N LYS A 61 4.00 8.94 2.62
CA LYS A 61 2.97 9.31 3.59
C LYS A 61 3.64 9.49 4.95
N THR A 62 3.18 10.46 5.72
CA THR A 62 3.66 10.67 7.08
C THR A 62 3.02 9.63 8.00
N GLN A 63 3.85 8.78 8.61
CA GLN A 63 3.42 7.74 9.52
C GLN A 63 4.42 7.53 10.66
N ALA A 64 3.92 7.12 11.82
CA ALA A 64 4.67 6.93 13.06
C ALA A 64 5.01 5.44 13.32
N GLY A 65 4.91 4.60 12.29
CA GLY A 65 5.16 3.15 12.36
C GLY A 65 4.03 2.31 11.76
N PRO A 66 4.16 0.97 11.84
CA PRO A 66 3.18 0.04 11.28
C PRO A 66 1.76 0.27 11.82
N GLY A 67 0.79 0.33 10.90
CA GLY A 67 -0.60 0.58 11.21
C GLY A 67 -0.94 2.01 11.60
N THR A 68 -0.06 2.99 11.41
CA THR A 68 -0.40 4.39 11.72
C THR A 68 -0.86 5.17 10.47
N GLY A 69 -1.63 6.23 10.68
CA GLY A 69 -2.25 6.96 9.57
C GLY A 69 -3.47 6.24 8.97
N ASN A 70 -3.87 6.67 7.78
CA ASN A 70 -5.08 6.24 7.08
C ASN A 70 -4.82 5.07 6.10
N GLN A 71 -5.56 3.97 6.21
CA GLN A 71 -5.33 2.74 5.45
C GLN A 71 -5.76 2.83 3.99
N SER A 72 -6.73 3.69 3.66
CA SER A 72 -7.03 3.97 2.26
C SER A 72 -5.88 4.69 1.54
N ASP A 73 -5.10 5.47 2.29
CA ASP A 73 -3.93 6.14 1.74
C ASP A 73 -2.80 5.13 1.43
N ASP A 74 -2.72 4.04 2.20
CA ASP A 74 -1.74 2.97 1.99
C ASP A 74 -2.03 2.23 0.67
N GLU A 75 -3.29 1.84 0.44
CA GLU A 75 -3.72 1.25 -0.83
C GLU A 75 -3.46 2.20 -2.02
N MET A 76 -3.83 3.48 -1.88
CA MET A 76 -3.58 4.47 -2.93
C MET A 76 -2.09 4.67 -3.21
N ALA A 77 -1.23 4.68 -2.18
CA ALA A 77 0.20 4.85 -2.34
C ALA A 77 0.82 3.69 -3.13
N PHE A 78 0.48 2.43 -2.81
CA PHE A 78 0.99 1.28 -3.55
C PHE A 78 0.52 1.25 -5.00
N MET A 79 -0.76 1.56 -5.26
CA MET A 79 -1.27 1.66 -6.63
C MET A 79 -0.53 2.74 -7.44
N ASN A 80 -0.22 3.87 -6.81
CA ASN A 80 0.60 4.91 -7.43
C ASN A 80 2.05 4.47 -7.67
N TYR A 81 2.66 3.74 -6.72
CA TYR A 81 4.00 3.19 -6.92
C TYR A 81 4.07 2.22 -8.09
N TYR A 82 3.11 1.30 -8.16
CA TYR A 82 3.01 0.36 -9.27
C TYR A 82 3.01 1.10 -10.60
N THR A 83 2.21 2.15 -10.68
CA THR A 83 1.99 2.94 -11.87
C THR A 83 3.20 3.80 -12.26
N VAL A 84 3.70 4.63 -11.34
CA VAL A 84 4.83 5.52 -11.64
C VAL A 84 6.10 4.74 -11.98
N LEU A 85 6.38 3.63 -11.29
CA LEU A 85 7.53 2.77 -11.59
C LEU A 85 7.33 1.92 -12.87
N SER A 86 6.11 1.82 -13.39
CA SER A 86 5.87 1.20 -14.71
C SER A 86 6.32 2.11 -15.86
N TYR A 87 6.21 3.43 -15.69
CA TYR A 87 6.33 4.39 -16.79
C TYR A 87 7.47 5.41 -16.63
N GLU A 88 8.03 5.59 -15.44
CA GLU A 88 9.17 6.48 -15.24
C GLU A 88 10.40 5.93 -15.96
N THR A 89 11.07 6.78 -16.73
CA THR A 89 12.25 6.41 -17.52
C THR A 89 13.52 7.09 -17.00
N ASP A 90 13.40 8.18 -16.24
CA ASP A 90 14.54 8.86 -15.65
C ASP A 90 15.14 7.99 -14.53
N PRO A 91 16.40 7.53 -14.66
CA PRO A 91 16.99 6.60 -13.69
C PRO A 91 17.17 7.21 -12.30
N GLU A 92 17.33 8.53 -12.19
CA GLU A 92 17.44 9.20 -10.90
C GLU A 92 16.08 9.20 -10.18
N LEU A 93 15.01 9.57 -10.90
CA LEU A 93 13.65 9.57 -10.35
C LEU A 93 13.17 8.16 -10.00
N ARG A 94 13.39 7.17 -10.87
CA ARG A 94 13.10 5.74 -10.58
C ARG A 94 13.75 5.30 -9.27
N ARG A 95 15.01 5.68 -9.05
CA ARG A 95 15.74 5.36 -7.81
C ARG A 95 15.09 6.01 -6.59
N LEU A 96 14.66 7.27 -6.69
CA LEU A 96 13.97 7.97 -5.59
C LEU A 96 12.64 7.30 -5.25
N PHE A 97 11.82 6.97 -6.25
CA PHE A 97 10.57 6.22 -6.06
C PHE A 97 10.81 4.85 -5.45
N THR A 98 11.84 4.12 -5.89
CA THR A 98 12.20 2.80 -5.36
C THR A 98 12.61 2.87 -3.89
N ILE A 99 13.41 3.87 -3.50
CA ILE A 99 13.77 4.11 -2.09
C ILE A 99 12.53 4.42 -1.25
N SER A 100 11.64 5.27 -1.77
CA SER A 100 10.41 5.65 -1.08
C SER A 100 9.48 4.45 -0.89
N MET A 101 9.24 3.67 -1.95
CA MET A 101 8.43 2.45 -1.92
C MET A 101 8.99 1.42 -0.94
N TYR A 102 10.30 1.17 -0.94
CA TYR A 102 10.92 0.21 -0.02
C TYR A 102 10.75 0.61 1.44
N ARG A 103 11.01 1.88 1.78
CA ARG A 103 10.83 2.39 3.15
C ARG A 103 9.37 2.27 3.59
N TYR A 104 8.46 2.53 2.66
CA TYR A 104 7.03 2.41 2.91
C TYR A 104 6.60 0.97 3.10
N TRP A 105 7.05 0.08 2.21
CA TRP A 105 6.77 -1.36 2.29
C TRP A 105 7.28 -1.99 3.57
N ILE A 106 8.45 -1.60 4.10
CA ILE A 106 8.88 -2.08 5.43
C ILE A 106 7.84 -1.81 6.52
N ASN A 107 7.16 -0.66 6.45
CA ASN A 107 6.14 -0.28 7.42
C ASN A 107 4.86 -1.09 7.27
N GLU A 108 4.48 -1.42 6.04
CA GLU A 108 3.23 -2.10 5.69
C GLU A 108 3.37 -3.63 5.65
N ARG A 109 4.60 -4.16 5.58
CA ARG A 109 4.90 -5.60 5.56
C ARG A 109 4.19 -6.38 6.68
N PRO A 110 4.11 -5.89 7.94
CA PRO A 110 3.42 -6.62 9.01
C PRO A 110 1.92 -6.83 8.80
N GLU A 111 1.31 -6.15 7.83
CA GLU A 111 -0.11 -6.30 7.48
C GLU A 111 -0.39 -7.55 6.63
N LEU A 112 0.65 -8.19 6.09
CA LEU A 112 0.54 -9.40 5.26
C LEU A 112 -0.39 -9.22 4.05
N ASN A 113 -0.42 -8.01 3.50
CA ASN A 113 -1.28 -7.65 2.37
C ASN A 113 -0.67 -8.13 1.04
N PRO A 114 -1.30 -9.09 0.33
CA PRO A 114 -0.75 -9.68 -0.89
C PRO A 114 -0.67 -8.67 -2.04
N LEU A 115 -1.58 -7.70 -2.11
CA LEU A 115 -1.54 -6.66 -3.15
C LEU A 115 -0.27 -5.80 -2.99
N PHE A 116 0.01 -5.35 -1.78
CA PHE A 116 1.15 -4.48 -1.51
C PHE A 116 2.47 -5.23 -1.71
N ASN A 117 2.50 -6.49 -1.26
CA ASN A 117 3.65 -7.37 -1.44
C ASN A 117 3.94 -7.69 -2.90
N PHE A 118 2.93 -7.97 -3.73
CA PHE A 118 3.13 -8.21 -5.17
C PHE A 118 3.49 -6.95 -5.94
N ILE A 119 2.94 -5.78 -5.57
CA ILE A 119 3.37 -4.50 -6.14
C ILE A 119 4.84 -4.25 -5.82
N PHE A 120 5.25 -4.45 -4.56
CA PHE A 120 6.65 -4.33 -4.17
C PHE A 120 7.52 -5.32 -4.96
N ALA A 121 7.15 -6.60 -4.99
CA ALA A 121 7.91 -7.64 -5.68
C ALA A 121 8.08 -7.37 -7.18
N SER A 122 7.05 -6.82 -7.84
CA SER A 122 7.07 -6.57 -9.29
C SER A 122 7.86 -5.33 -9.70
N ARG A 123 7.99 -4.34 -8.81
CA ARG A 123 8.61 -3.03 -9.14
C ARG A 123 9.93 -2.76 -8.42
N PHE A 124 10.31 -3.57 -7.44
CA PHE A 124 11.53 -3.33 -6.69
C PHE A 124 12.76 -3.76 -7.49
N GLU A 125 13.56 -2.77 -7.91
CA GLU A 125 14.79 -2.97 -8.70
C GLU A 125 16.07 -3.04 -7.84
N GLY A 126 15.94 -2.99 -6.52
CA GLY A 126 17.08 -2.90 -5.61
C GLY A 126 17.70 -1.50 -5.52
N PHE A 127 18.86 -1.40 -4.87
CA PHE A 127 19.56 -0.13 -4.64
C PHE A 127 20.93 -0.11 -5.32
N GLY A 128 20.96 0.20 -6.62
CA GLY A 128 22.22 0.33 -7.37
C GLY A 128 23.08 -0.94 -7.25
N ARG A 129 24.29 -0.83 -6.68
CA ARG A 129 25.20 -1.97 -6.48
C ARG A 129 24.87 -2.87 -5.27
N SER A 130 23.81 -2.57 -4.52
CA SER A 130 23.40 -3.36 -3.35
C SER A 130 22.74 -4.67 -3.79
N ARG A 131 23.01 -5.76 -3.04
CA ARG A 131 22.34 -7.06 -3.17
C ARG A 131 20.98 -7.09 -2.46
N THR A 132 20.28 -5.96 -2.38
CA THR A 132 18.93 -5.94 -1.80
C THR A 132 17.97 -6.50 -2.84
N HIS A 133 17.42 -7.68 -2.56
CA HIS A 133 16.44 -8.35 -3.42
C HIS A 133 15.10 -8.44 -2.67
N VAL A 134 14.04 -8.72 -3.42
CA VAL A 134 12.74 -9.06 -2.83
C VAL A 134 12.93 -10.34 -2.00
N PRO A 135 12.64 -10.33 -0.68
CA PRO A 135 12.75 -11.53 0.13
C PRO A 135 11.73 -12.58 -0.34
N GLN A 136 12.15 -13.85 -0.43
CA GLN A 136 11.29 -14.93 -0.92
C GLN A 136 10.05 -15.12 -0.05
N GLU A 137 10.19 -14.90 1.26
CA GLU A 137 9.12 -15.02 2.24
C GLU A 137 7.95 -14.10 1.92
N VAL A 138 8.18 -12.97 1.24
CA VAL A 138 7.13 -12.02 0.85
C VAL A 138 6.14 -12.66 -0.12
N LEU A 139 6.62 -13.48 -1.05
CA LEU A 139 5.75 -14.20 -1.98
C LEU A 139 5.01 -15.32 -1.26
N GLU A 140 5.70 -16.06 -0.40
CA GLU A 140 5.12 -17.16 0.39
C GLU A 140 4.03 -16.66 1.35
N GLU A 141 4.28 -15.57 2.08
CA GLU A 141 3.31 -14.88 2.95
C GLU A 141 2.08 -14.41 2.15
N SER A 142 2.29 -13.89 0.94
CA SER A 142 1.20 -13.42 0.09
C SER A 142 0.33 -14.56 -0.41
N VAL A 143 0.95 -15.68 -0.79
CA VAL A 143 0.24 -16.91 -1.18
C VAL A 143 -0.49 -17.52 0.01
N ASP A 144 0.09 -17.54 1.20
CA ASP A 144 -0.59 -17.99 2.43
C ASP A 144 -1.83 -17.15 2.72
N THR A 145 -1.72 -15.81 2.65
CA THR A 145 -2.87 -14.92 2.79
C THR A 145 -3.96 -15.21 1.74
N LEU A 146 -3.61 -15.44 0.48
CA LEU A 146 -4.62 -15.76 -0.54
C LEU A 146 -5.29 -17.13 -0.29
N LYS A 147 -4.53 -18.16 0.09
CA LYS A 147 -5.08 -19.49 0.40
C LYS A 147 -6.04 -19.48 1.59
N ARG A 148 -5.80 -18.60 2.56
CA ARG A 148 -6.60 -18.45 3.77
C ARG A 148 -7.71 -17.42 3.63
N TYR A 149 -7.80 -16.74 2.49
CA TYR A 149 -8.81 -15.70 2.30
C TYR A 149 -10.22 -16.31 2.47
N PRO A 150 -11.10 -15.71 3.31
CA PRO A 150 -12.45 -16.22 3.51
C PRO A 150 -13.21 -16.43 2.19
N LEU A 151 -13.72 -17.66 2.00
CA LEU A 151 -14.51 -18.03 0.83
C LEU A 151 -15.92 -17.43 0.88
N ASP A 152 -16.52 -17.43 2.07
CA ASP A 152 -17.73 -16.65 2.30
C ASP A 152 -17.36 -15.16 2.34
N ARG A 153 -18.19 -14.34 1.70
CA ARG A 153 -18.03 -12.88 1.69
C ARG A 153 -18.88 -12.23 2.78
N ILE A 154 -19.32 -13.00 3.77
CA ILE A 154 -20.25 -12.54 4.80
C ILE A 154 -19.45 -11.72 5.81
N ARG A 155 -19.96 -10.54 6.12
CA ARG A 155 -19.32 -9.64 7.07
C ARG A 155 -19.62 -10.04 8.51
N TYR A 156 -18.95 -11.07 9.01
CA TYR A 156 -19.04 -11.53 10.41
C TYR A 156 -18.39 -10.54 11.37
N ALA A 157 -18.90 -10.48 12.61
CA ALA A 157 -18.27 -9.73 13.70
C ALA A 157 -17.17 -10.57 14.36
N PHE A 158 -16.02 -9.95 14.59
CA PHE A 158 -14.88 -10.54 15.28
C PHE A 158 -14.45 -9.67 16.47
N ASP A 159 -14.13 -10.30 17.59
CA ASP A 159 -13.54 -9.65 18.76
C ASP A 159 -12.32 -10.45 19.22
N HIS A 160 -11.13 -9.96 18.92
CA HIS A 160 -9.84 -10.56 19.27
C HIS A 160 -9.23 -9.98 20.54
N THR A 161 -9.92 -9.08 21.26
CA THR A 161 -9.34 -8.40 22.44
C THR A 161 -9.12 -9.31 23.63
N HIS A 162 -9.77 -10.47 23.65
CA HIS A 162 -9.65 -11.47 24.70
C HIS A 162 -8.53 -12.49 24.45
N ARG A 163 -7.88 -12.43 23.29
CA ARG A 163 -6.80 -13.36 22.92
C ARG A 163 -5.57 -13.17 23.79
N THR A 164 -5.01 -14.28 24.25
CA THR A 164 -3.78 -14.29 25.07
C THR A 164 -2.51 -14.18 24.22
N ASP A 165 -2.61 -14.43 22.91
CA ASP A 165 -1.52 -14.38 21.95
C ASP A 165 -1.40 -13.04 21.19
N VAL A 166 -2.13 -12.02 21.65
CA VAL A 166 -2.17 -10.68 21.07
C VAL A 166 -1.53 -9.66 22.01
N VAL A 167 -0.68 -8.81 21.44
CA VAL A 167 -0.10 -7.64 22.09
C VAL A 167 -0.94 -6.41 21.74
N LEU A 168 -1.51 -5.77 22.75
CA LEU A 168 -2.28 -4.53 22.58
C LEU A 168 -1.35 -3.35 22.26
N LYS A 169 -1.72 -2.55 21.25
CA LYS A 169 -0.99 -1.32 20.94
C LYS A 169 -1.49 -0.20 21.85
N PRO A 170 -0.59 0.60 22.46
CA PRO A 170 -1.00 1.78 23.20
C PRO A 170 -1.77 2.76 22.31
N ASN A 171 -2.92 3.25 22.79
CA ASN A 171 -3.70 4.27 22.06
C ASN A 171 -3.01 5.65 22.00
N SER A 172 -1.84 5.82 22.63
CA SER A 172 -1.19 7.13 22.84
C SER A 172 -0.83 7.87 21.55
N LEU A 173 -0.55 7.15 20.46
CA LEU A 173 -0.23 7.77 19.16
C LEU A 173 -1.49 8.06 18.32
N LEU A 174 -2.60 7.38 18.58
CA LEU A 174 -3.86 7.49 17.83
C LEU A 174 -5.06 7.36 18.79
N PRO A 175 -5.31 8.37 19.65
CA PRO A 175 -6.24 8.25 20.77
C PRO A 175 -7.70 7.99 20.36
N TRP A 176 -8.05 8.34 19.12
CA TRP A 176 -9.37 8.11 18.52
C TRP A 176 -9.60 6.68 18.04
N ARG A 177 -8.56 5.86 17.98
CA ARG A 177 -8.67 4.44 17.64
C ARG A 177 -8.53 3.61 18.91
N HIS A 178 -9.40 2.63 19.07
CA HIS A 178 -9.45 1.77 20.23
C HIS A 178 -9.26 0.30 19.83
N SER A 179 -8.90 -0.54 20.79
CA SER A 179 -8.83 -2.00 20.63
C SER A 179 -7.89 -2.46 19.51
N ARG A 180 -6.73 -1.83 19.35
CA ARG A 180 -5.74 -2.23 18.33
C ARG A 180 -4.68 -3.17 18.89
N GLY A 181 -4.15 -4.06 18.07
CA GLY A 181 -3.13 -5.03 18.48
C GLY A 181 -2.48 -5.75 17.31
N HIS A 182 -1.56 -6.65 17.65
CA HIS A 182 -0.90 -7.55 16.73
C HIS A 182 -0.46 -8.82 17.45
N ARG A 183 -0.13 -9.86 16.71
CA ARG A 183 0.47 -11.08 17.26
C ARG A 183 1.89 -10.81 17.76
N PHE A 184 2.43 -11.70 18.59
CA PHE A 184 3.78 -11.55 19.16
C PHE A 184 4.91 -11.37 18.13
N ASN A 185 4.74 -11.91 16.92
CA ASN A 185 5.71 -11.75 15.83
C ASN A 185 5.66 -10.36 15.16
N GLY A 186 4.78 -9.46 15.61
CA GLY A 186 4.62 -8.11 15.06
C GLY A 186 3.57 -8.02 13.94
N ASN A 187 3.08 -9.13 13.42
CA ASN A 187 2.13 -9.17 12.31
C ASN A 187 0.68 -9.11 12.81
N VAL A 188 -0.20 -8.66 11.93
CA VAL A 188 -1.65 -8.57 12.19
C VAL A 188 -2.29 -9.96 12.40
N ILE A 189 -3.55 -9.96 12.82
CA ILE A 189 -4.37 -11.18 12.88
C ILE A 189 -4.44 -11.81 11.48
N PRO A 190 -4.35 -13.14 11.35
CA PRO A 190 -4.46 -13.79 10.05
C PRO A 190 -5.77 -13.47 9.31
N ILE A 191 -5.75 -13.52 7.99
CA ILE A 191 -6.87 -13.09 7.13
C ILE A 191 -8.15 -13.91 7.30
N ASP A 192 -8.03 -15.21 7.60
CA ASP A 192 -9.13 -16.16 7.87
C ASP A 192 -9.84 -15.89 9.20
N GLU A 193 -9.26 -15.04 10.04
CA GLU A 193 -9.82 -14.64 11.33
C GLU A 193 -10.27 -13.17 11.31
N ARG A 194 -10.37 -12.54 10.13
CA ARG A 194 -10.71 -11.12 9.96
C ARG A 194 -11.88 -10.93 8.99
N SER A 195 -12.51 -9.76 9.07
CA SER A 195 -13.55 -9.36 8.12
C SER A 195 -12.96 -8.41 7.09
N VAL A 196 -12.53 -8.93 5.94
CA VAL A 196 -11.91 -8.11 4.88
C VAL A 196 -12.85 -7.86 3.72
N GLU A 197 -13.25 -6.59 3.56
CA GLU A 197 -14.00 -6.13 2.39
C GLU A 197 -13.04 -5.62 1.31
N HIS A 198 -12.17 -4.69 1.69
CA HIS A 198 -11.21 -3.98 0.83
C HIS A 198 -9.83 -3.97 1.50
N TRP A 199 -8.78 -3.74 0.70
CA TRP A 199 -7.41 -3.62 1.22
C TRP A 199 -7.13 -2.32 1.97
N ASN A 200 -8.08 -1.39 2.01
CA ASN A 200 -8.05 -0.19 2.84
C ASN A 200 -8.61 -0.37 4.27
N HIS A 201 -9.04 -1.57 4.65
CA HIS A 201 -9.48 -1.84 6.02
C HIS A 201 -8.31 -1.75 7.01
N ASP A 202 -8.56 -1.40 8.29
CA ASP A 202 -7.52 -1.37 9.33
C ASP A 202 -7.23 -2.78 9.89
N PRO A 203 -6.11 -3.43 9.50
CA PRO A 203 -5.80 -4.81 9.92
C PRO A 203 -5.47 -4.96 11.39
N TRP A 204 -5.16 -3.85 12.05
CA TRP A 204 -4.69 -3.82 13.43
C TRP A 204 -5.83 -3.71 14.42
N ASN A 205 -7.04 -3.44 13.95
CA ASN A 205 -8.22 -3.37 14.80
C ASN A 205 -8.63 -4.79 15.23
N LEU A 206 -8.70 -5.02 16.53
CA LEU A 206 -9.06 -6.32 17.09
C LEU A 206 -10.58 -6.52 17.19
N LYS A 207 -11.37 -5.45 17.08
CA LYS A 207 -12.84 -5.52 17.05
C LYS A 207 -13.35 -5.01 15.72
N GLU A 208 -13.70 -5.92 14.83
CA GLU A 208 -14.04 -5.60 13.45
C GLU A 208 -15.27 -6.36 12.96
N GLY A 209 -15.66 -6.12 11.71
CA GLY A 209 -16.75 -6.83 11.08
C GLY A 209 -18.11 -6.14 11.14
N GLY A 210 -19.17 -6.92 10.97
CA GLY A 210 -20.55 -6.44 10.82
C GLY A 210 -21.59 -7.39 11.42
N SER A 211 -22.85 -7.21 11.04
CA SER A 211 -23.98 -7.97 11.57
C SER A 211 -24.15 -9.37 10.97
N GLY A 212 -23.29 -9.78 10.01
CA GLY A 212 -23.48 -11.00 9.23
C GLY A 212 -24.59 -10.93 8.19
N HIS A 213 -25.20 -9.75 7.97
CA HIS A 213 -26.31 -9.56 7.02
C HIS A 213 -25.90 -8.84 5.73
N SER A 214 -24.60 -8.63 5.51
CA SER A 214 -24.06 -7.98 4.32
C SER A 214 -22.97 -8.85 3.68
N LEU A 215 -22.87 -8.74 2.35
CA LEU A 215 -21.82 -9.36 1.55
C LEU A 215 -20.83 -8.30 1.07
N THR A 216 -19.56 -8.68 1.02
CA THR A 216 -18.50 -7.88 0.43
C THR A 216 -18.29 -8.27 -1.03
N ASP A 217 -17.75 -7.36 -1.85
CA ASP A 217 -17.35 -7.74 -3.21
C ASP A 217 -16.10 -8.64 -3.19
N GLY A 218 -15.86 -9.38 -4.27
CA GLY A 218 -14.71 -10.30 -4.37
C GLY A 218 -13.42 -9.65 -4.87
N ALA A 219 -13.39 -8.35 -5.17
CA ALA A 219 -12.27 -7.70 -5.84
C ALA A 219 -11.00 -7.71 -4.97
N ALA A 220 -11.15 -7.63 -3.65
CA ALA A 220 -10.01 -7.74 -2.73
C ALA A 220 -9.27 -9.07 -2.86
N PHE A 221 -9.93 -10.17 -3.24
CA PHE A 221 -9.24 -11.41 -3.58
C PHE A 221 -8.71 -11.38 -5.02
N LEU A 222 -9.56 -11.03 -5.98
CA LEU A 222 -9.27 -11.17 -7.41
C LEU A 222 -8.07 -10.31 -7.85
N LEU A 223 -7.96 -9.07 -7.35
CA LEU A 223 -6.91 -8.15 -7.76
C LEU A 223 -5.49 -8.69 -7.46
N PRO A 224 -5.13 -9.03 -6.20
CA PRO A 224 -3.83 -9.63 -5.92
C PRO A 224 -3.66 -11.02 -6.54
N TYR A 225 -4.74 -11.81 -6.65
CA TYR A 225 -4.69 -13.12 -7.30
C TYR A 225 -4.20 -13.01 -8.75
N TYR A 226 -4.89 -12.21 -9.57
CA TYR A 226 -4.52 -12.03 -10.98
C TYR A 226 -3.20 -11.28 -11.14
N MET A 227 -2.85 -10.37 -10.21
CA MET A 227 -1.54 -9.74 -10.22
C MET A 227 -0.42 -10.76 -10.01
N GLY A 228 -0.58 -11.70 -9.08
CA GLY A 228 0.38 -12.77 -8.85
C GLY A 228 0.54 -13.70 -10.06
N LEU A 229 -0.55 -14.01 -10.76
CA LEU A 229 -0.49 -14.76 -12.03
C LEU A 229 0.20 -13.97 -13.15
N TYR A 230 -0.18 -12.70 -13.34
CA TYR A 230 0.35 -11.83 -14.39
C TYR A 230 1.87 -11.62 -14.30
N HIS A 231 2.40 -11.44 -13.08
CA HIS A 231 3.84 -11.29 -12.84
C HIS A 231 4.58 -12.62 -12.66
N GLY A 232 3.89 -13.76 -12.76
CA GLY A 232 4.49 -15.10 -12.62
C GLY A 232 4.95 -15.43 -11.20
N PHE A 233 4.41 -14.78 -10.18
CA PHE A 233 4.64 -15.12 -8.77
C PHE A 233 3.87 -16.36 -8.34
N MET A 234 2.79 -16.66 -9.04
CA MET A 234 1.96 -17.83 -8.84
C MET A 234 1.72 -18.51 -10.18
N VAL A 235 1.49 -19.82 -10.13
CA VAL A 235 1.03 -20.62 -11.27
C VAL A 235 -0.18 -21.43 -10.84
N GLU A 236 -1.17 -21.55 -11.72
CA GLU A 236 -2.25 -22.50 -11.52
C GLU A 236 -1.70 -23.91 -11.76
N GLN A 237 -1.98 -24.82 -10.84
CA GLN A 237 -1.74 -26.25 -11.06
C GLN A 237 -3.04 -26.83 -11.61
N ASP A 238 -2.98 -27.40 -12.81
CA ASP A 238 -4.06 -28.21 -13.35
C ASP A 238 -4.31 -29.38 -12.38
N GLN A 239 -5.58 -29.55 -11.96
CA GLN A 239 -6.01 -30.64 -11.07
C GLN A 239 -6.00 -31.99 -11.78
#